data_AF-A0A1I3VBX2-F1
#
_entry.id   AF-A0A1I3VBX2-F1
#
_cell.length_a   1.000
_cell.length_b   1.000
_cell.length_c   1.000
_cell.angle_alpha   90.00
_cell.angle_beta   90.00
_cell.angle_gamma   90.00
#
_symmetry.space_group_name_H-M   'P 1'
#
loop_
_entity.id
_entity.type
_entity.pdbx_description
1 polymer ?
#
loop_
_entity_poly.entity_id
_entity_poly.type
_entity_poly.pdbx_seq_one_letter_code
_entity_poly.pdbx_strand_id
1 'polypeptide(L)' 'MIAVTVVFGCVAYYEWRYLRKLNRSKRAFRIVLGLLALLWVIVVTVEQLRPRFSIGIAFAGLFDPLQRLLYLK' A
#
# COMPACT_ATOMS: atom_id res chain seq x y z
N MET A 1 -0.25 4.43 7.70
CA MET A 1 0.49 3.21 8.09
C MET A 1 -0.29 2.33 9.06
N ILE A 2 -0.63 2.79 10.27
CA ILE A 2 -1.32 1.98 11.31
C ILE A 2 -2.64 1.35 10.80
N ALA A 3 -3.47 2.14 10.11
CA ALA A 3 -4.74 1.63 9.55
C ALA A 3 -4.55 0.47 8.56
N VAL A 4 -3.51 0.52 7.71
CA VAL A 4 -3.19 -0.55 6.75
C VAL A 4 -2.78 -1.82 7.50
N THR A 5 -1.94 -1.68 8.52
CA THR A 5 -1.51 -2.82 9.35
C THR A 5 -2.69 -3.46 10.10
N VAL A 6 -3.63 -2.65 10.59
CA VAL A 6 -4.85 -3.13 11.25
C VAL A 6 -5.74 -3.91 10.27
N VAL A 7 -5.95 -3.41 9.06
CA VAL A 7 -6.72 -4.11 8.02
C VAL A 7 -6.07 -5.45 7.66
N PHE A 8 -4.76 -5.47 7.41
CA PHE A 8 -4.03 -6.71 7.11
C PHE A 8 -4.06 -7.70 8.28
N GLY A 9 -3.99 -7.21 9.52
CA GLY A 9 -4.15 -8.03 10.72
C GLY A 9 -5.55 -8.64 10.84
N CYS A 10 -6.60 -7.87 10.55
CA CYS A 10 -7.96 -8.38 10.52
C CYS A 10 -8.13 -9.47 9.46
N VAL A 11 -7.62 -9.25 8.24
CA VAL A 11 -7.68 -10.26 7.16
C VAL A 11 -6.96 -11.53 7.57
N ALA A 12 -5.75 -11.42 8.14
CA ALA A 12 -5.00 -12.58 8.63
C ALA A 12 -5.75 -13.34 9.74
N TYR A 13 -6.43 -12.63 10.64
CA TYR A 13 -7.25 -13.24 11.69
C TYR A 13 -8.47 -13.98 11.13
N TYR A 14 -9.17 -13.37 10.16
CA TYR A 14 -10.32 -14.02 9.50
C TYR A 14 -9.90 -15.25 8.71
N GLU A 15 -8.80 -15.18 7.95
CA GLU A 15 -8.22 -16.32 7.23
C GLU A 15 -7.83 -17.45 8.20
N TRP A 16 -7.16 -17.11 9.31
CA TRP A 16 -6.81 -18.09 10.35
C TRP A 16 -8.04 -18.75 10.98
N ARG A 17 -9.07 -17.96 11.28
CA ARG A 17 -10.34 -18.46 11.85
C ARG A 17 -11.09 -19.34 10.83
N TYR A 18 -11.10 -18.96 9.56
CA TYR A 18 -11.73 -19.71 8.48
C TYR A 18 -11.04 -21.05 8.25
N LEU A 19 -9.71 -21.05 8.18
CA LEU A 19 -8.91 -22.26 7.97
C LEU A 19 -9.01 -23.25 9.14
N ARG A 20 -9.05 -22.75 10.39
CA ARG A 20 -9.32 -23.60 11.57
C ARG A 20 -10.70 -24.25 11.50
N LYS A 21 -11.72 -23.52 11.03
CA LYS A 21 -13.09 -24.04 10.96
C LYS A 21 -13.29 -25.07 9.84
N LEU A 22 -12.51 -24.98 8.76
CA LEU A 22 -12.66 -25.79 7.56
C LEU A 22 -11.65 -26.96 7.43
N ASN A 23 -10.83 -27.23 8.48
CA ASN A 23 -9.81 -28.28 8.51
C ASN A 23 -8.87 -28.30 7.28
N ARG A 24 -8.62 -27.12 6.70
CA ARG A 24 -7.83 -26.96 5.48
C ARG A 24 -6.35 -27.21 5.76
N SER A 25 -5.65 -27.77 4.76
CA SER A 25 -4.23 -28.12 4.83
C SER A 25 -3.35 -26.92 5.23
N LYS A 26 -2.42 -27.15 6.17
CA LYS A 26 -1.41 -26.19 6.66
C LYS A 26 -0.57 -25.55 5.53
N ARG A 27 -0.56 -26.16 4.33
CA ARG A 27 0.10 -25.61 3.13
C ARG A 27 -0.64 -24.37 2.60
N ALA A 28 -1.97 -24.43 2.52
CA ALA A 28 -2.79 -23.30 2.07
C ALA A 28 -2.62 -22.10 3.02
N PHE A 29 -2.58 -22.35 4.32
CA PHE A 29 -2.32 -21.30 5.31
C PHE A 29 -1.00 -20.56 5.07
N ARG A 30 0.10 -21.29 4.83
CA ARG A 30 1.42 -20.68 4.57
C ARG A 30 1.43 -19.86 3.28
N ILE A 31 0.74 -20.32 2.24
CA ILE A 31 0.64 -19.60 0.97
C ILE A 31 -0.15 -18.30 1.15
N VAL A 32 -1.32 -18.36 1.80
CA VAL A 32 -2.16 -17.17 2.05
C VAL A 32 -1.44 -16.17 2.95
N LEU A 33 -0.81 -16.63 4.03
CA LEU A 33 -0.04 -15.76 4.93
C LEU A 33 1.16 -15.12 4.21
N GLY A 34 1.88 -15.89 3.39
CA GLY A 34 3.00 -15.39 2.60
C GLY A 34 2.56 -14.34 1.57
N LEU A 35 1.43 -14.55 0.90
CA LEU A 35 0.86 -13.60 -0.03
C LEU A 35 0.43 -12.30 0.66
N LEU A 36 -0.23 -12.40 1.82
CA LEU A 36 -0.61 -11.26 2.66
C LEU A 36 0.62 -10.45 3.10
N ALA A 37 1.67 -11.13 3.57
CA ALA A 37 2.91 -10.47 3.98
C ALA A 37 3.59 -9.76 2.81
N LEU A 38 3.64 -10.40 1.63
CA LEU A 38 4.21 -9.82 0.42
C LEU A 38 3.43 -8.57 -0.03
N LEU A 39 2.11 -8.63 -0.04
CA LEU A 39 1.25 -7.48 -0.35
C LEU A 39 1.48 -6.32 0.64
N TRP A 40 1.60 -6.61 1.93
CA TRP A 40 1.88 -5.59 2.94
C TRP A 40 3.24 -4.91 2.68
N VAL A 41 4.29 -5.70 2.38
CA VAL A 41 5.62 -5.17 2.04
C VAL A 41 5.57 -4.27 0.81
N ILE A 42 4.85 -4.66 -0.24
CA ILE A 42 4.66 -3.83 -1.44
C ILE A 42 4.02 -2.50 -1.08
N VAL A 43 2.92 -2.52 -0.32
CA VAL A 43 2.21 -1.29 0.08
C VAL A 43 3.10 -0.37 0.90
N VAL A 44 3.85 -0.91 1.85
CA VAL A 44 4.80 -0.14 2.67
C VAL A 44 5.92 0.45 1.81
N THR A 45 6.45 -0.34 0.88
CA THR A 45 7.52 0.10 -0.03
C THR A 45 7.02 1.23 -0.93
N VAL A 46 5.84 1.07 -1.52
CA VAL A 46 5.20 2.10 -2.36
C VAL A 46 4.99 3.38 -1.55
N GLU A 47 4.42 3.31 -0.35
CA GLU A 47 4.20 4.48 0.50
C GLU A 47 5.50 5.16 0.92
N GLN A 48 6.59 4.44 1.18
CA GLN A 48 7.90 5.05 1.47
C GLN A 48 8.56 5.65 0.23
N LEU A 49 8.30 5.10 -0.97
CA LEU A 49 8.77 5.68 -2.22
C LEU A 49 7.89 6.83 -2.71
N ARG A 50 6.62 6.90 -2.29
CA ARG A 50 5.64 7.92 -2.65
C ARG A 50 6.10 9.36 -2.37
N PRO A 51 6.71 9.70 -1.21
CA PRO A 51 7.25 11.04 -0.99
C PRO A 51 8.44 11.36 -1.91
N ARG A 52 9.26 10.36 -2.28
CA ARG A 52 10.40 10.53 -3.23
C ARG A 52 9.92 10.72 -4.67
N PHE A 53 8.84 10.05 -5.06
CA PHE A 53 8.16 10.20 -6.34
C PHE A 53 6.93 11.09 -6.19
N SER A 54 7.07 12.27 -5.59
CA SER A 54 6.02 13.27 -5.61
C SER A 54 5.78 13.74 -7.04
N ILE A 55 4.98 12.98 -7.78
CA ILE A 55 4.47 13.33 -9.11
C ILE A 55 3.82 14.73 -9.06
N GLY A 56 3.24 15.12 -7.92
CA GLY A 56 2.74 16.47 -7.67
C GLY A 56 3.80 17.59 -7.74
N ILE A 57 5.05 17.33 -7.34
CA ILE A 57 6.15 18.32 -7.47
C ILE A 57 6.62 18.42 -8.91
N ALA A 58 6.67 17.29 -9.65
CA ALA A 58 7.00 17.30 -11.06
C ALA A 58 5.96 18.06 -11.90
N PHE A 59 4.67 17.88 -11.60
CA PHE A 59 3.60 18.67 -12.23
C PHE A 59 3.63 20.13 -11.79
N ALA A 60 3.85 20.43 -10.50
CA ALA A 60 3.99 21.81 -10.02
C ALA A 60 5.14 22.55 -10.74
N GLY A 61 6.27 21.88 -10.96
CA GLY A 61 7.41 22.45 -11.71
C GLY A 61 7.11 22.73 -13.20
N LEU A 62 6.20 21.97 -13.82
CA LEU A 62 5.74 22.26 -15.20
C LEU A 62 4.79 23.45 -15.26
N PHE A 63 4.01 23.69 -14.21
CA PHE A 63 3.08 24.82 -14.12
C PHE A 63 3.73 26.10 -13.59
N ASP A 64 4.90 26.03 -12.94
CA ASP A 64 5.67 27.17 -12.45
C ASP A 64 5.99 28.22 -13.55
N PRO A 65 6.50 27.85 -14.74
CA PRO A 65 6.72 28.82 -15.83
C PRO A 65 5.41 29.40 -16.39
N LEU A 66 4.33 28.60 -16.42
CA LEU A 66 2.99 29.06 -16.84
C LEU A 66 2.38 30.05 -15.85
N GLN A 67 2.59 29.84 -14.55
CA GLN A 67 2.17 30.77 -13.50
C GLN A 67 2.92 32.10 -13.60
N ARG A 68 4.23 32.09 -13.85
CA ARG A 68 5.00 33.33 -14.07
C ARG A 68 4.52 34.11 -15.31
N LEU A 69 4.10 33.42 -16.37
CA LEU A 69 3.52 34.05 -17.56
C LEU A 69 2.14 34.67 -17.30
N LEU A 70 1.32 34.06 -16.45
CA LEU A 70 -0.02 34.55 -16.10
C LEU A 70 -0.01 35.67 -15.05
N TYR A 71 1.02 35.76 -14.21
CA TYR A 71 1.16 36.78 -13.16
C TYR A 71 2.05 37.98 -13.57
N LEU A 72 2.43 38.09 -14.84
CA LEU A 72 3.10 39.28 -15.35
C LEU A 72 2.06 40.40 -15.55
N LYS A 73 2.04 41.35 -14.61
CA LYS A 73 1.40 42.67 -14.75
C LYS A 73 2.48 43.74 -14.66
#